data_AF-A0A357YV08-F1
#
_entry.id   AF-A0A357YV08-F1
#
_cell.length_a   1.000
_cell.length_b   1.000
_cell.length_c   1.000
_cell.angle_alpha   90.00
_cell.angle_beta   90.00
_cell.angle_gamma   90.00
#
_symmetry.space_group_name_H-M   'P 1'
#
loop_
_entity.id
_entity.type
_entity.pdbx_description
1 polymer ?
#
loop_
_entity_poly.entity_id
_entity_poly.type
_entity_poly.pdbx_seq_one_letter_code
_entity_poly.pdbx_strand_id
1 'polypeptide(L)'
;MNRHSLLLTSYCVLCIFPHMKYEIDMGCHSVYCIRFHLVFCVKYRRKVLTDSISERLKSLLVNIASNFGIRIIEQETDKDHIHIFFASKQSVTLSKFINILKSITSRMIRKEALGHNICHSVGWVERSETQQVIGVGFRSSTQPTKNSDGLCSVDI
;
A
#
# COMPACT_ATOMS: atom_id res chain seq x y z
N MET A 1 -30.43 39.57 37.14
CA MET A 1 -31.26 39.93 35.96
C MET A 1 -30.34 39.93 34.75
N ASN A 2 -30.37 38.86 33.96
CA ASN A 2 -30.98 38.82 32.62
C ASN A 2 -30.08 39.42 31.54
N ARG A 3 -29.90 38.84 30.36
CA ARG A 3 -30.13 37.50 29.80
C ARG A 3 -29.65 37.68 28.35
N HIS A 4 -28.51 37.13 27.95
CA HIS A 4 -28.16 36.94 26.54
C HIS A 4 -27.27 35.69 26.49
N SER A 5 -27.89 34.49 26.49
CA SER A 5 -28.09 33.67 25.27
C SER A 5 -26.73 33.17 24.75
N LEU A 6 -26.19 32.02 25.18
CA LEU A 6 -26.70 30.66 25.00
C LEU A 6 -27.47 30.48 23.68
N LEU A 7 -26.80 30.61 22.53
CA LEU A 7 -27.10 29.89 21.28
C LEU A 7 -25.90 30.02 20.32
N LEU A 8 -24.92 29.11 20.41
CA LEU A 8 -24.05 28.71 19.28
C LEU A 8 -23.57 27.26 19.46
N THR A 9 -24.33 26.44 20.20
CA THR A 9 -24.25 24.98 20.12
C THR A 9 -25.09 24.50 18.95
N SER A 10 -24.67 24.74 17.72
CA SER A 10 -25.14 23.94 16.58
C SER A 10 -24.42 24.32 15.29
N TYR A 11 -23.94 23.31 14.58
CA TYR A 11 -23.53 23.36 13.16
C TYR A 11 -22.29 24.20 12.82
N CYS A 12 -21.11 23.61 12.96
CA CYS A 12 -20.21 23.46 11.80
C CYS A 12 -19.11 22.41 12.04
N VAL A 13 -19.49 21.20 12.48
CA VAL A 13 -18.58 20.03 12.49
C VAL A 13 -18.70 19.23 11.18
N LEU A 14 -19.56 19.67 10.24
CA LEU A 14 -19.77 19.06 8.93
C LEU A 14 -19.08 19.90 7.84
N CYS A 15 -17.74 19.94 7.78
CA CYS A 15 -17.02 20.41 6.59
C CYS A 15 -15.52 20.05 6.58
N ILE A 16 -15.10 18.97 7.25
CA ILE A 16 -13.77 18.37 7.01
C ILE A 16 -13.93 16.88 6.75
N PHE A 17 -14.85 16.52 5.84
CA PHE A 17 -14.61 15.31 5.06
C PHE A 17 -13.65 15.75 3.96
N PRO A 18 -12.33 15.48 4.07
CA PRO A 18 -11.44 15.74 2.95
C PRO A 18 -12.04 15.01 1.76
N HIS A 19 -12.33 15.75 0.69
CA HIS A 19 -12.73 15.21 -0.60
C HIS A 19 -11.66 14.21 -1.03
N MET A 20 -11.87 12.94 -0.69
CA MET A 20 -10.88 11.90 -0.84
C MET A 20 -10.88 11.50 -2.31
N LYS A 21 -10.05 12.18 -3.10
CA LYS A 21 -9.92 11.95 -4.53
C LYS A 21 -9.33 10.58 -4.75
N TYR A 22 -10.16 9.64 -5.18
CA TYR A 22 -9.72 8.31 -5.57
C TYR A 22 -9.67 8.21 -7.08
N GLU A 23 -8.49 7.88 -7.61
CA GLU A 23 -8.35 7.44 -9.00
C GLU A 23 -8.98 6.05 -9.14
N ILE A 24 -10.01 5.94 -9.98
CA ILE A 24 -10.75 4.71 -10.22
C ILE A 24 -10.35 4.08 -11.55
N ASP A 25 -10.21 2.76 -11.57
CA ASP A 25 -9.90 1.97 -12.76
C ASP A 25 -11.18 1.33 -13.32
N MET A 26 -11.27 1.24 -14.65
CA MET A 26 -12.41 0.64 -15.34
C MET A 26 -12.01 -0.68 -16.01
N GLY A 27 -12.84 -1.70 -15.84
CA GLY A 27 -12.87 -2.90 -16.66
C GLY A 27 -14.14 -2.95 -17.51
N CYS A 28 -14.26 -3.93 -18.40
CA CYS A 28 -15.37 -4.02 -19.36
C CYS A 28 -16.78 -4.02 -18.71
N HIS A 29 -16.90 -4.58 -17.50
CA HIS A 29 -18.16 -4.73 -16.78
C HIS A 29 -18.07 -4.31 -15.31
N SER A 30 -17.04 -3.56 -14.93
CA SER A 30 -16.81 -3.23 -13.53
C SER A 30 -15.94 -2.00 -13.37
N VAL A 31 -16.31 -1.12 -12.44
CA VAL A 31 -15.45 -0.04 -11.98
C VAL A 31 -14.93 -0.38 -10.61
N TYR A 32 -13.62 -0.26 -10.42
CA TYR A 32 -12.95 -0.70 -9.21
C TYR A 32 -11.85 0.27 -8.81
N CYS A 33 -11.64 0.35 -7.51
CA CYS A 33 -10.49 1.01 -6.92
C CYS A 33 -9.96 0.07 -5.86
N ILE A 34 -8.87 -0.65 -6.16
CA ILE A 34 -8.28 -1.65 -5.27
C ILE A 34 -6.88 -1.19 -4.88
N ARG A 35 -6.72 -0.81 -3.61
CA ARG A 35 -5.42 -0.44 -3.05
C ARG A 35 -5.08 -1.33 -1.88
N PHE A 36 -3.81 -1.70 -1.80
CA PHE A 36 -3.26 -2.54 -0.75
C PHE A 36 -2.15 -1.80 -0.03
N HIS A 37 -2.20 -1.88 1.30
CA HIS A 37 -1.09 -1.53 2.16
C HIS A 37 -0.44 -2.81 2.65
N LEU A 38 0.80 -3.05 2.23
CA LEU A 38 1.58 -4.25 2.53
C LEU A 38 2.77 -3.87 3.41
N VAL A 39 2.89 -4.50 4.57
CA VAL A 39 4.02 -4.33 5.48
C VAL A 39 4.85 -5.60 5.54
N PHE A 40 6.16 -5.45 5.37
CA PHE A 40 7.13 -6.53 5.52
C PHE A 40 8.05 -6.26 6.71
N CYS A 41 8.03 -7.15 7.70
CA CYS A 41 8.90 -7.08 8.88
C CYS A 41 10.08 -8.04 8.74
N VAL A 42 11.29 -7.59 9.11
CA VAL A 42 12.48 -8.43 9.17
C VAL A 42 12.37 -9.42 10.34
N LYS A 43 12.80 -10.68 10.12
CA LYS A 43 12.81 -11.71 11.16
C LYS A 43 13.65 -11.23 12.35
N TYR A 44 13.06 -11.31 13.55
CA TYR A 44 13.63 -10.81 14.81
C TYR A 44 13.88 -9.28 14.84
N ARG A 45 13.21 -8.49 13.97
CA ARG A 45 13.34 -7.02 13.88
C ARG A 45 14.79 -6.52 13.90
N ARG A 46 15.68 -7.25 13.22
CA ARG A 46 17.08 -6.86 13.11
C ARG A 46 17.20 -5.63 12.20
N LYS A 47 18.05 -4.69 12.59
CA LYS A 47 18.35 -3.45 11.85
C LYS A 47 19.31 -3.73 10.70
N VAL A 48 18.87 -4.55 9.74
CA VAL A 48 19.66 -4.96 8.56
C VAL A 48 19.37 -4.09 7.34
N LEU A 49 18.34 -3.25 7.40
CA LEU A 49 17.97 -2.33 6.34
C LEU A 49 18.82 -1.06 6.47
N THR A 50 20.02 -1.11 5.89
CA THR A 50 20.88 0.06 5.68
C THR A 50 20.40 0.83 4.45
N ASP A 51 20.74 2.12 4.35
CA ASP A 51 20.34 3.00 3.24
C ASP A 51 20.63 2.39 1.86
N SER A 52 21.82 1.80 1.66
CA SER A 52 22.20 1.13 0.41
C SER A 52 21.31 -0.06 0.03
N ILE A 53 20.93 -0.88 1.02
CA ILE A 53 20.03 -2.02 0.83
C ILE A 53 18.62 -1.51 0.55
N SER A 54 18.21 -0.42 1.20
CA SER A 54 16.87 0.19 1.03
C SER A 54 16.66 0.73 -0.39
N GLU A 55 17.64 1.42 -0.97
CA GLU A 55 17.57 1.96 -2.34
C GLU A 55 17.50 0.84 -3.37
N ARG A 56 18.28 -0.21 -3.15
CA ARG A 56 18.28 -1.41 -3.98
C ARG A 56 16.95 -2.16 -3.88
N LEU A 57 16.37 -2.25 -2.69
CA LEU A 57 15.04 -2.82 -2.46
C LEU A 57 13.96 -2.02 -3.20
N LYS A 58 13.96 -0.69 -3.08
CA LYS A 58 13.05 0.22 -3.80
C LYS A 58 13.11 -0.02 -5.31
N SER A 59 14.31 -0.03 -5.88
CA SER A 59 14.53 -0.28 -7.32
C SER A 59 14.01 -1.65 -7.76
N LEU A 60 14.27 -2.68 -6.96
CA LEU A 60 13.83 -4.05 -7.23
C LEU A 60 12.31 -4.19 -7.14
N LEU A 61 11.67 -3.51 -6.19
CA LEU A 61 10.21 -3.53 -6.03
C LEU A 61 9.50 -2.89 -7.21
N VAL A 62 10.00 -1.76 -7.71
CA VAL A 62 9.49 -1.12 -8.94
C VAL A 62 9.59 -2.07 -10.13
N ASN A 63 10.72 -2.77 -10.29
CA ASN A 63 10.90 -3.74 -11.37
C ASN A 63 9.97 -4.96 -11.26
N ILE A 64 9.68 -5.45 -10.05
CA ILE A 64 8.72 -6.54 -9.88
C ILE A 64 7.30 -6.03 -10.17
N ALA A 65 6.93 -4.86 -9.64
CA ALA A 65 5.59 -4.31 -9.82
C ALA A 65 5.26 -4.04 -11.30
N SER A 66 6.23 -3.53 -12.09
CA SER A 66 6.04 -3.30 -13.53
C SER A 66 5.76 -4.61 -14.29
N ASN A 67 6.47 -5.69 -13.96
CA ASN A 67 6.24 -7.02 -14.55
C ASN A 67 4.84 -7.59 -14.25
N PHE A 68 4.25 -7.27 -13.10
CA PHE A 68 2.90 -7.70 -12.73
C PHE A 68 1.80 -6.73 -13.16
N GLY A 69 2.16 -5.58 -13.76
CA GLY A 69 1.21 -4.52 -14.11
C GLY A 69 0.56 -3.89 -12.87
N ILE A 70 1.28 -3.86 -11.75
CA ILE A 70 0.88 -3.23 -10.49
C ILE A 70 1.50 -1.84 -10.41
N ARG A 71 0.72 -0.85 -9.95
CA ARG A 71 1.18 0.53 -9.79
C ARG A 71 1.55 0.77 -8.32
N ILE A 72 2.84 0.97 -8.05
CA ILE A 72 3.29 1.42 -6.71
C ILE A 72 2.94 2.90 -6.57
N ILE A 73 2.23 3.24 -5.50
CA ILE A 73 1.86 4.62 -5.17
C ILE A 73 2.91 5.21 -4.26
N GLU A 74 3.28 4.47 -3.21
CA GLU A 74 4.23 4.94 -2.20
C GLU A 74 5.00 3.75 -1.62
N GLN A 75 6.26 3.99 -1.27
CA GLN A 75 7.11 3.00 -0.61
C GLN A 75 8.02 3.67 0.42
N GLU A 76 7.80 3.33 1.68
CA GLU A 76 8.58 3.83 2.81
C GLU A 76 9.35 2.67 3.46
N THR A 77 10.59 2.94 3.88
CA THR A 77 11.49 1.91 4.42
C THR A 77 12.04 2.41 5.74
N ASP A 78 11.83 1.62 6.79
CA ASP A 78 12.45 1.82 8.10
C ASP A 78 13.55 0.76 8.32
N LYS A 79 14.20 0.78 9.47
CA LYS A 79 15.35 -0.08 9.81
C LYS A 79 14.98 -1.55 9.98
N ASP A 80 13.75 -1.84 10.38
CA ASP A 80 13.25 -3.19 10.70
C ASP A 80 12.05 -3.63 9.86
N HIS A 81 11.42 -2.73 9.10
CA HIS A 81 10.27 -3.04 8.26
C HIS A 81 10.13 -2.12 7.04
N ILE A 82 9.31 -2.54 6.07
CA ILE A 82 9.04 -1.80 4.84
C ILE A 82 7.53 -1.71 4.63
N HIS A 83 7.07 -0.50 4.32
CA HIS A 83 5.70 -0.18 3.92
C HIS A 83 5.61 -0.03 2.41
N ILE A 84 4.68 -0.74 1.79
CA ILE A 84 4.42 -0.67 0.36
C ILE A 84 2.93 -0.39 0.16
N PHE A 85 2.63 0.74 -0.45
CA PHE A 85 1.28 1.10 -0.85
C PHE A 85 1.17 1.00 -2.37
N PHE A 86 0.29 0.13 -2.85
CA PHE A 86 0.14 -0.11 -4.29
C PHE A 86 -1.31 -0.33 -4.72
N ALA A 87 -1.60 0.04 -5.96
CA ALA A 87 -2.84 -0.24 -6.65
C ALA A 87 -2.68 -1.44 -7.58
N SER A 88 -3.69 -2.30 -7.62
CA SER A 88 -3.65 -3.53 -8.43
C SER A 88 -4.90 -3.68 -9.28
N LYS A 89 -4.77 -4.42 -10.39
CA LYS A 89 -5.91 -4.87 -11.19
C LYS A 89 -6.56 -6.08 -10.54
N GLN A 90 -7.89 -6.17 -10.64
CA GLN A 90 -8.68 -7.30 -10.13
C GLN A 90 -8.28 -8.67 -10.70
N SER A 91 -7.63 -8.72 -11.87
CA SER A 91 -7.18 -9.95 -12.52
C SER A 91 -5.92 -10.55 -11.89
N VAL A 92 -5.16 -9.77 -11.11
CA VAL A 92 -3.88 -10.21 -10.57
C VAL A 92 -4.10 -11.01 -9.28
N THR A 93 -3.53 -12.22 -9.24
CA THR A 93 -3.54 -13.03 -8.01
C THR A 93 -2.54 -12.47 -7.00
N LEU A 94 -3.04 -11.75 -6.00
CA LEU A 94 -2.22 -11.09 -4.98
C LEU A 94 -1.27 -12.06 -4.25
N SER A 95 -1.72 -13.27 -3.93
CA SER A 95 -0.90 -14.29 -3.25
C SER A 95 0.36 -14.66 -4.04
N LYS A 96 0.26 -14.75 -5.38
CA LYS A 96 1.41 -15.06 -6.25
C LYS A 96 2.41 -13.90 -6.23
N PHE A 97 1.90 -12.68 -6.35
CA PHE A 97 2.71 -11.47 -6.29
C PHE A 97 3.48 -11.35 -4.97
N ILE A 98 2.80 -11.48 -3.83
CA ILE A 98 3.43 -11.40 -2.50
C ILE A 98 4.51 -12.48 -2.32
N ASN A 99 4.24 -13.71 -2.77
CA ASN A 99 5.21 -14.81 -2.65
C ASN A 99 6.48 -14.55 -3.47
N ILE A 100 6.32 -14.05 -4.69
CA ILE A 100 7.45 -13.72 -5.58
C ILE A 100 8.23 -12.54 -5.03
N LEU A 101 7.53 -11.48 -4.61
CA LEU A 101 8.10 -10.33 -3.91
C LEU A 101 8.99 -10.76 -2.74
N LYS A 102 8.46 -11.54 -1.80
CA LYS A 102 9.21 -12.05 -0.64
C LYS A 102 10.42 -12.88 -1.04
N SER A 103 10.25 -13.78 -2.00
CA SER A 103 11.30 -14.72 -2.40
C SER A 103 12.50 -13.98 -3.01
N ILE A 104 12.24 -13.03 -3.92
CA ILE A 104 13.29 -12.27 -4.57
C ILE A 104 13.96 -11.31 -3.57
N THR A 105 13.17 -10.54 -2.82
CA THR A 105 13.70 -9.59 -1.83
C THR A 105 14.50 -10.30 -0.73
N SER A 106 14.03 -11.45 -0.22
CA SER A 106 14.78 -12.23 0.77
C SER A 106 16.11 -12.75 0.22
N ARG A 107 16.14 -13.19 -1.04
CA ARG A 107 17.38 -13.65 -1.69
C ARG A 107 18.37 -12.49 -1.85
N MET A 108 17.88 -11.32 -2.24
CA MET A 108 18.70 -10.13 -2.40
C MET A 108 19.29 -9.67 -1.06
N ILE A 109 18.46 -9.53 -0.02
CA ILE A 109 18.92 -9.13 1.33
C ILE A 109 19.95 -10.11 1.85
N ARG A 110 19.74 -11.43 1.68
CA ARG A 110 20.73 -12.43 2.09
C ARG A 110 22.06 -12.22 1.38
N LYS A 111 22.05 -12.02 0.06
CA LYS A 111 23.26 -11.82 -0.75
C LYS A 111 24.06 -10.59 -0.29
N GLU A 112 23.39 -9.51 0.06
CA GLU A 112 24.01 -8.26 0.51
C GLU A 112 24.45 -8.32 1.98
N ALA A 113 23.74 -9.07 2.81
CA ALA A 113 24.08 -9.28 4.21
C ALA A 113 25.22 -10.31 4.45
N LEU A 114 25.69 -11.02 3.41
CA LEU A 114 26.79 -12.01 3.53
C LEU A 114 28.09 -11.40 4.08
N GLY A 115 28.30 -10.09 3.96
CA GLY A 115 29.46 -9.41 4.52
C GLY A 115 29.49 -9.32 6.06
N HIS A 116 28.37 -9.61 6.74
CA HIS A 116 28.24 -9.43 8.19
C HIS A 116 28.21 -10.75 9.01
N ASN A 117 28.52 -11.90 8.41
CA ASN A 117 28.44 -13.23 9.08
C ASN A 117 27.04 -13.61 9.62
N ILE A 118 25.97 -12.99 9.11
CA ILE A 118 24.59 -13.17 9.62
C ILE A 118 23.74 -14.09 8.70
N CYS A 119 24.35 -15.08 8.05
CA CYS A 119 23.73 -15.89 6.99
C CYS A 119 22.44 -16.64 7.41
N HIS A 120 22.40 -17.22 8.62
CA HIS A 120 21.32 -18.13 9.02
C HIS A 120 20.07 -17.43 9.59
N SER A 121 20.09 -16.11 9.77
CA SER A 121 19.05 -15.40 10.53
C SER A 121 18.56 -14.11 9.88
N VAL A 122 18.95 -13.85 8.62
CA VAL A 122 18.45 -12.71 7.83
C VAL A 122 17.44 -13.16 6.77
N GLY A 123 16.24 -12.57 6.86
CA GLY A 123 15.11 -12.86 6.00
C GLY A 123 13.85 -12.19 6.53
N TRP A 124 12.77 -12.25 5.75
CA TRP A 124 11.44 -11.82 6.22
C TRP A 124 10.91 -12.80 7.27
N VAL A 125 10.07 -12.30 8.18
CA VAL A 125 9.33 -13.17 9.11
C VAL A 125 8.56 -14.25 8.33
N GLU A 126 8.61 -15.49 8.82
CA GLU A 126 7.91 -16.63 8.24
C GLU A 126 6.38 -16.52 8.38
N ARG A 127 5.70 -17.31 7.57
CA ARG A 127 4.33 -17.18 7.05
C ARG A 127 3.18 -16.97 8.08
N SER A 128 3.41 -17.07 9.39
CA SER A 128 2.37 -16.96 10.42
C SER A 128 2.38 -15.67 11.25
N GLU A 129 3.42 -14.82 11.15
CA GLU A 129 3.51 -13.64 12.01
C GLU A 129 3.72 -12.36 11.19
N THR A 130 2.66 -11.56 11.10
CA THR A 130 2.68 -10.12 10.74
C THR A 130 3.02 -9.78 9.28
N GLN A 131 2.20 -10.24 8.34
CA GLN A 131 1.91 -9.41 7.17
C GLN A 131 0.53 -8.83 7.33
N GLN A 132 0.45 -7.52 7.51
CA GLN A 132 -0.82 -6.83 7.36
C GLN A 132 -0.94 -6.43 5.89
N VAL A 133 -1.88 -7.07 5.20
CA VAL A 133 -2.40 -6.61 3.93
C VAL A 133 -3.74 -5.98 4.23
N ILE A 134 -3.76 -4.65 4.31
CA ILE A 134 -5.02 -3.92 4.45
C ILE A 134 -5.45 -3.56 3.03
N GLY A 135 -6.49 -4.24 2.56
CA GLY A 135 -7.13 -3.93 1.28
C GLY A 135 -8.29 -2.97 1.50
N VAL A 136 -8.22 -1.79 0.89
CA VAL A 136 -9.38 -0.90 0.76
C VAL A 136 -9.81 -0.95 -0.70
N GLY A 137 -10.95 -1.59 -0.94
CA GLY A 137 -11.41 -1.93 -2.27
C GLY A 137 -12.90 -1.73 -2.41
N PHE A 138 -13.32 -0.80 -3.27
CA PHE A 138 -14.73 -0.67 -3.67
C PHE A 138 -14.89 -1.19 -5.11
N ARG A 139 -15.94 -1.97 -5.34
CA ARG A 139 -16.32 -2.46 -6.66
C ARG A 139 -17.76 -2.06 -6.91
N SER A 140 -17.98 -1.20 -7.90
CA SER A 140 -19.32 -0.87 -8.37
C SER A 140 -19.58 -1.56 -9.71
N SER A 141 -20.76 -2.17 -9.85
CA SER A 141 -21.26 -2.70 -11.11
C SER A 141 -21.86 -1.62 -12.00
N THR A 142 -22.16 -0.44 -11.44
CA THR A 142 -22.76 0.69 -12.16
C THR A 142 -21.67 1.48 -12.89
N GLN A 143 -21.86 1.75 -14.18
CA GLN A 143 -20.91 2.58 -14.93
C GLN A 143 -20.96 4.03 -14.43
N PRO A 144 -19.83 4.65 -14.09
CA PRO A 144 -19.79 6.04 -13.67
C PRO A 144 -20.15 6.94 -14.85
N THR A 145 -20.98 7.93 -14.61
CA THR A 145 -21.21 9.03 -15.56
C THR A 145 -19.91 9.81 -15.67
N LYS A 146 -19.32 9.89 -16.87
CA LYS A 146 -18.10 10.67 -17.11
C LYS A 146 -18.42 12.16 -16.94
N ASN A 147 -17.80 12.82 -15.97
CA ASN A 147 -17.78 14.29 -15.93
C ASN A 147 -16.82 14.84 -16.99
N SER A 148 -17.01 16.10 -17.38
CA SER A 148 -16.30 16.81 -18.46
C SER A 148 -14.77 16.80 -18.36
N ASP A 149 -14.23 16.46 -17.20
CA ASP A 149 -12.80 16.56 -16.88
C ASP A 149 -12.07 15.20 -16.99
N GLY A 150 -12.75 14.15 -17.47
CA GLY A 150 -12.16 12.81 -17.65
C GLY A 150 -11.89 12.03 -16.35
N LEU A 151 -12.14 12.64 -15.20
CA LEU A 151 -12.10 12.03 -13.88
C LEU A 151 -13.50 11.53 -13.50
N CYS A 152 -13.69 10.21 -13.45
CA CYS A 152 -14.87 9.64 -12.81
C CYS A 152 -14.71 9.77 -11.29
N SER A 153 -15.44 10.70 -10.70
CA SER A 153 -15.59 10.80 -9.25
C SER A 153 -16.80 9.97 -8.83
N VAL A 154 -16.65 9.15 -7.79
CA VAL A 154 -17.78 8.50 -7.14
C VAL A 154 -17.98 9.26 -5.83
N ASP A 155 -19.04 10.05 -5.77
CA ASP A 155 -19.49 10.66 -4.52
C ASP A 155 -20.06 9.54 -3.65
N ILE A 156 -19.40 9.24 -2.53
CA ILE A 156 -19.90 8.32 -1.48
C ILE A 156 -20.45 9.17 -0.34
#